data_AF-A0A531MYR8-F1
#
_entry.id   AF-A0A531MYR8-F1
#
_cell.length_a   1.000
_cell.length_b   1.000
_cell.length_c   1.000
_cell.angle_alpha   90.00
_cell.angle_beta   90.00
_cell.angle_gamma   90.00
#
_symmetry.space_group_name_H-M   'P 1'
#
loop_
_entity.id
_entity.type
_entity.pdbx_description
1 polymer ?
#
loop_
_entity_poly.entity_id
_entity_poly.type
_entity_poly.pdbx_seq_one_letter_code
_entity_poly.pdbx_strand_id
1 'polypeptide(L)'
;MNFSIEAVRGKFPALSLTDKGRRRIYLDNPAGTQVPQAVADAVSRCLLTTNANLGGYFETTIAAQQVVDEAHQAMVDFLGAASPQEIIIGANMTTLTYHMSRTLGRTMKPGDEIILT
;
A
#
# COMPACT_ATOMS: atom_id res chain seq x y z
N MET A 1 -7.24 -1.22 -27.32
CA MET A 1 -6.50 -0.64 -26.18
C MET A 1 -5.02 -0.63 -26.54
N ASN A 2 -4.35 0.51 -26.51
CA ASN A 2 -2.91 0.62 -26.74
C ASN A 2 -2.20 0.71 -25.38
N PHE A 3 -1.39 -0.29 -25.02
CA PHE A 3 -0.62 -0.32 -23.77
C PHE A 3 0.87 -0.20 -24.11
N SER A 4 1.41 1.02 -23.99
CA SER A 4 2.82 1.28 -24.31
C SER A 4 3.73 0.83 -23.17
N ILE A 5 4.45 -0.27 -23.38
CA ILE A 5 5.38 -0.82 -22.39
C ILE A 5 6.51 0.16 -22.05
N GLU A 6 7.03 0.89 -23.04
CA GLU A 6 8.11 1.86 -22.82
C GLU A 6 7.64 3.04 -21.97
N ALA A 7 6.40 3.50 -22.18
CA ALA A 7 5.81 4.54 -21.35
C ALA A 7 5.63 4.08 -19.90
N VAL A 8 5.27 2.81 -19.68
CA VAL A 8 5.15 2.24 -18.33
C VAL A 8 6.53 2.09 -17.69
N ARG A 9 7.51 1.52 -18.39
CA ARG A 9 8.89 1.35 -17.89
C ARG A 9 9.54 2.68 -17.53
N GLY A 10 9.27 3.73 -18.30
CA GLY A 10 9.74 5.09 -18.03
C GLY A 10 9.28 5.67 -16.69
N LYS A 11 8.22 5.12 -16.07
CA LYS A 11 7.76 5.54 -14.73
C LYS A 11 8.56 4.93 -13.58
N PHE A 12 9.42 3.95 -13.83
CA PHE A 12 10.19 3.23 -12.81
C PHE A 12 11.69 3.53 -12.95
N PRO A 13 12.24 4.49 -12.19
CA PRO A 13 13.65 4.88 -12.30
C PRO A 13 14.62 3.71 -12.13
N ALA A 14 14.30 2.73 -11.29
CA ALA A 14 15.15 1.56 -11.07
C ALA A 14 15.45 0.77 -12.36
N LEU A 15 14.57 0.82 -13.36
CA LEU A 15 14.74 0.07 -14.62
C LEU A 15 15.74 0.71 -15.60
N SER A 16 16.15 1.97 -15.37
CA SER A 16 17.19 2.63 -16.16
C SER A 16 18.60 2.40 -15.59
N LEU A 17 18.70 1.88 -14.37
CA LEU A 17 19.98 1.61 -13.71
C LEU A 17 20.73 0.45 -14.38
N THR A 18 22.06 0.52 -14.33
CA THR A 18 22.94 -0.49 -14.92
C THR A 18 23.94 -1.01 -13.89
N ASP A 19 24.29 -2.28 -14.02
CA ASP A 19 25.38 -2.92 -13.29
C ASP A 19 26.45 -3.35 -14.29
N LYS A 20 27.66 -2.81 -14.16
CA LYS A 20 28.79 -3.06 -15.08
C LYS A 20 28.42 -2.83 -16.56
N GLY A 21 27.65 -1.78 -16.84
CA GLY A 21 27.21 -1.40 -18.19
C GLY A 21 26.04 -2.23 -18.75
N ARG A 22 25.45 -3.14 -17.97
CA ARG A 22 24.25 -3.91 -18.37
C ARG A 22 23.03 -3.41 -17.61
N ARG A 23 21.90 -3.23 -18.31
CA ARG A 23 20.63 -2.85 -17.67
C ARG A 23 20.19 -3.91 -16.67
N ARG A 24 19.66 -3.45 -15.52
CA ARG A 24 19.05 -4.35 -14.53
C ARG A 24 17.79 -5.01 -15.10
N ILE A 25 17.65 -6.31 -14.82
CA ILE A 25 16.46 -7.10 -15.17
C ILE A 25 15.91 -7.70 -13.87
N TYR A 26 14.70 -7.29 -13.51
CA TYR A 26 14.03 -7.72 -12.28
C TYR A 26 12.98 -8.78 -12.62
N LEU A 27 13.25 -10.04 -12.25
CA LEU A 27 12.35 -11.17 -12.45
C LEU A 27 11.90 -11.81 -11.12
N ASP A 28 11.89 -11.03 -10.05
CA ASP A 28 11.55 -11.47 -8.69
C ASP A 28 10.50 -10.55 -8.03
N ASN A 29 9.51 -10.13 -8.82
CA ASN A 29 8.42 -9.29 -8.32
C ASN A 29 7.60 -9.92 -7.18
N PRO A 30 7.45 -11.25 -7.05
CA PRO A 30 6.80 -11.85 -5.90
C PRO A 30 7.50 -11.57 -4.56
N ALA A 31 8.84 -11.41 -4.55
CA ALA A 31 9.56 -11.02 -3.35
C ALA A 31 9.50 -9.51 -3.09
N GLY A 32 9.40 -8.69 -4.14
CA GLY A 32 9.21 -7.26 -4.04
C GLY A 32 9.25 -6.54 -5.39
N THR A 33 8.41 -5.51 -5.53
CA THR A 33 8.31 -4.73 -6.77
C THR A 33 9.20 -3.49 -6.75
N GLN A 34 9.64 -3.04 -7.92
CA GLN A 34 10.21 -1.70 -8.06
C GLN A 34 9.11 -0.63 -7.91
N VAL A 35 9.47 0.53 -7.40
CA VAL A 35 8.54 1.63 -7.10
C VAL A 35 8.54 2.66 -8.23
N PRO A 36 7.38 3.10 -8.73
CA PRO A 36 7.32 4.17 -9.72
C PRO A 36 7.61 5.53 -9.06
N GLN A 37 8.15 6.49 -9.82
CA GLN A 37 8.55 7.80 -9.31
C GLN A 37 7.42 8.51 -8.55
N ALA A 38 6.18 8.45 -9.06
CA ALA A 38 5.02 9.08 -8.43
C ALA A 38 4.76 8.60 -6.99
N VAL A 39 5.04 7.32 -6.68
CA VAL A 39 4.89 6.78 -5.32
C VAL A 39 6.01 7.31 -4.42
N ALA A 40 7.25 7.33 -4.91
CA ALA A 40 8.38 7.88 -4.17
C ALA A 40 8.17 9.38 -3.87
N ASP A 41 7.65 10.14 -4.82
CA ASP A 41 7.34 11.57 -4.66
C ASP A 41 6.22 11.78 -3.62
N ALA A 42 5.17 10.97 -3.65
CA ALA A 42 4.08 11.05 -2.69
C ALA A 42 4.56 10.76 -1.25
N VAL A 43 5.40 9.73 -1.07
CA VAL A 43 6.02 9.41 0.23
C VAL A 43 6.94 10.55 0.68
N SER A 44 7.80 11.04 -0.21
CA SER A 44 8.72 12.15 0.09
C SER A 44 7.96 13.41 0.52
N ARG A 45 6.92 13.79 -0.23
CA ARG A 45 6.04 14.90 0.12
C ARG A 45 5.39 14.69 1.49
N CYS A 46 4.84 13.51 1.75
CA CYS A 46 4.23 13.21 3.05
C CYS A 46 5.22 13.44 4.21
N LEU A 47 6.43 12.90 4.10
CA LEU A 47 7.48 13.04 5.10
C LEU A 47 7.95 14.49 5.29
N LEU A 48 8.07 15.24 4.19
CA LEU A 48 8.64 16.59 4.21
C LEU A 48 7.63 17.69 4.55
N THR A 49 6.33 17.49 4.25
CA THR A 49 5.33 18.57 4.33
C THR A 49 4.10 18.24 5.17
N THR A 50 3.77 16.97 5.41
CA THR A 50 2.53 16.58 6.12
C THR A 50 2.77 15.64 7.32
N ASN A 51 4.01 15.50 7.78
CA ASN A 51 4.33 14.54 8.83
C ASN A 51 3.91 15.04 10.23
N ALA A 52 2.73 14.63 10.68
CA ALA A 52 2.21 14.91 12.01
C ALA A 52 1.33 13.75 12.51
N ASN A 53 1.21 13.62 13.83
CA ASN A 53 0.19 12.77 14.43
C ASN A 53 -1.21 13.27 14.03
N LEU A 54 -2.15 12.35 13.85
CA LEU A 54 -3.54 12.66 13.54
C LEU A 54 -4.30 13.15 14.78
N GLY A 55 -5.40 13.87 14.55
CA GLY A 55 -6.35 14.26 15.60
C GLY A 55 -6.02 15.56 16.36
N GLY A 56 -5.08 16.37 15.87
CA GLY A 56 -4.89 17.74 16.38
C GLY A 56 -5.68 18.78 15.58
N TYR A 57 -5.40 20.07 15.85
CA TYR A 57 -6.12 21.21 15.25
C TYR A 57 -5.26 22.13 14.38
N PHE A 58 -3.96 21.84 14.21
CA PHE A 58 -3.04 22.66 13.40
C PHE A 58 -2.97 22.17 11.95
N GLU A 59 -2.52 23.03 11.04
CA GLU A 59 -2.58 22.75 9.60
C GLU A 59 -1.92 21.44 9.17
N THR A 60 -0.75 21.10 9.74
CA THR A 60 -0.03 19.88 9.34
C THR A 60 -0.77 18.59 9.72
N THR A 61 -1.49 18.56 10.84
CA THR A 61 -2.28 17.37 11.23
C THR A 61 -3.56 17.24 10.39
N ILE A 62 -4.17 18.37 9.99
CA ILE A 62 -5.28 18.37 9.03
C ILE A 62 -4.80 17.83 7.68
N ALA A 63 -3.65 18.29 7.19
CA ALA A 63 -3.04 17.78 5.95
C ALA A 63 -2.67 16.29 6.05
N ALA A 64 -2.15 15.83 7.19
CA ALA A 64 -1.88 14.42 7.44
C ALA A 64 -3.16 13.57 7.38
N GLN A 65 -4.25 14.07 7.97
CA GLN A 65 -5.55 13.39 7.94
C GLN A 65 -6.08 13.28 6.50
N GLN A 66 -5.96 14.33 5.69
CA GLN A 66 -6.36 14.30 4.28
C GLN A 66 -5.62 13.21 3.50
N VAL A 67 -4.30 13.05 3.70
CA VAL A 67 -3.52 11.96 3.07
C VAL A 67 -4.07 10.59 3.44
N VAL A 68 -4.45 10.40 4.70
CA VAL A 68 -5.03 9.13 5.19
C VAL A 68 -6.42 8.90 4.60
N ASP A 69 -7.28 9.92 4.57
CA ASP A 69 -8.64 9.83 4.04
C ASP A 69 -8.62 9.52 2.53
N GLU A 70 -7.77 10.21 1.77
CA GLU A 70 -7.55 9.94 0.34
C GLU A 70 -7.05 8.52 0.09
N ALA A 71 -6.14 8.01 0.92
CA ALA A 71 -5.65 6.64 0.82
C ALA A 71 -6.76 5.61 1.06
N HIS A 72 -7.63 5.83 2.05
CA HIS A 72 -8.77 4.93 2.28
C HIS A 72 -9.77 4.99 1.12
N GLN A 73 -10.09 6.18 0.62
CA GLN A 73 -11.01 6.32 -0.51
C GLN A 73 -10.46 5.67 -1.78
N ALA A 74 -9.16 5.81 -2.06
CA ALA A 74 -8.54 5.14 -3.19
C ALA A 74 -8.63 3.61 -3.09
N MET A 75 -8.56 3.05 -1.88
CA MET A 75 -8.72 1.61 -1.65
C MET A 75 -10.18 1.15 -1.77
N VAL A 76 -11.15 1.98 -1.41
CA VAL A 76 -12.56 1.74 -1.69
C VAL A 76 -12.78 1.55 -3.18
N ASP A 77 -12.27 2.48 -4.00
CA ASP A 77 -12.40 2.43 -5.45
C ASP A 77 -11.66 1.22 -6.05
N PHE A 78 -10.47 0.90 -5.53
CA PHE A 78 -9.64 -0.20 -6.02
C PHE A 78 -10.22 -1.58 -5.70
N LEU A 79 -10.77 -1.76 -4.50
CA LEU A 79 -11.31 -3.05 -4.02
C LEU A 79 -12.82 -3.20 -4.28
N GLY A 80 -13.51 -2.11 -4.63
CA GLY A 80 -14.97 -2.08 -4.75
C GLY A 80 -15.69 -2.21 -3.41
N ALA A 81 -15.11 -1.66 -2.33
CA ALA A 81 -15.73 -1.68 -1.00
C ALA A 81 -16.93 -0.71 -0.92
N ALA A 82 -17.81 -0.86 0.08
CA ALA A 82 -18.96 0.01 0.24
C ALA A 82 -18.60 1.33 0.93
N SER A 83 -17.60 1.33 1.80
CA SER A 83 -17.14 2.55 2.48
C SER A 83 -15.69 2.51 2.96
N PRO A 84 -15.07 3.68 3.24
CA PRO A 84 -13.73 3.76 3.82
C PRO A 84 -13.58 3.06 5.18
N GLN A 85 -14.68 2.91 5.92
CA GLN A 85 -14.69 2.26 7.24
C GLN A 85 -14.48 0.74 7.16
N GLU A 86 -14.63 0.14 5.98
CA GLU A 86 -14.31 -1.27 5.73
C GLU A 86 -12.83 -1.49 5.35
N ILE A 87 -12.06 -0.41 5.19
CA ILE A 87 -10.65 -0.46 4.82
C ILE A 87 -9.77 -0.35 6.07
N ILE A 88 -9.00 -1.39 6.36
CA ILE A 88 -8.02 -1.41 7.46
C ILE A 88 -6.61 -1.44 6.89
N ILE A 89 -5.87 -0.36 7.06
CA ILE A 89 -4.45 -0.27 6.68
C ILE A 89 -3.58 -0.77 7.83
N GLY A 90 -2.66 -1.69 7.53
CA GLY A 90 -1.70 -2.23 8.49
C GLY A 90 -0.32 -2.46 7.88
N ALA A 91 0.63 -2.86 8.72
CA ALA A 91 2.04 -2.93 8.34
C ALA A 91 2.33 -3.89 7.17
N ASN A 92 1.65 -5.04 7.12
CA ASN A 92 1.76 -6.03 6.04
C ASN A 92 0.63 -7.08 6.16
N MET A 93 0.50 -7.93 5.14
CA MET A 93 -0.51 -8.99 5.07
C MET A 93 -0.40 -9.97 6.25
N THR A 94 0.80 -10.38 6.63
CA THR A 94 1.02 -11.34 7.72
C THR A 94 0.51 -10.80 9.07
N THR A 95 0.86 -9.57 9.42
CA THR A 95 0.40 -8.92 10.65
C THR A 95 -1.12 -8.76 10.66
N LEU A 96 -1.72 -8.33 9.53
CA LEU A 96 -3.18 -8.21 9.40
C LEU A 96 -3.89 -9.56 9.55
N THR A 97 -3.32 -10.63 8.98
CA THR A 97 -3.85 -11.99 9.10
C THR A 97 -3.85 -12.46 10.55
N TYR A 98 -2.79 -12.15 11.31
CA TYR A 98 -2.77 -12.45 12.74
C TYR A 98 -3.75 -11.60 13.56
N HIS A 99 -4.03 -10.36 13.17
CA HIS A 99 -5.08 -9.58 13.83
C HIS A 99 -6.45 -10.18 13.56
N MET A 100 -6.74 -10.54 12.31
CA MET A 100 -7.97 -11.20 11.92
C MET A 100 -8.16 -12.54 12.64
N SER A 101 -7.11 -13.37 12.70
CA SER A 101 -7.19 -14.69 13.36
C SER A 101 -7.44 -14.56 14.86
N ARG A 102 -6.84 -13.58 15.54
CA ARG A 102 -7.11 -13.31 16.97
C ARG A 102 -8.52 -12.78 17.22
N THR A 103 -9.09 -12.03 16.28
CA THR A 103 -10.47 -11.56 16.37
C THR A 103 -11.46 -12.70 16.16
N LEU A 104 -11.30 -13.49 15.09
CA LEU A 104 -12.15 -14.65 14.80
C LEU A 104 -12.00 -15.77 15.84
N GLY A 105 -10.78 -16.03 16.31
CA GLY A 105 -10.52 -17.08 17.29
C GLY A 105 -11.26 -16.89 18.61
N ARG A 106 -11.63 -15.65 18.97
CA ARG A 106 -12.46 -15.37 20.15
C ARG A 106 -13.91 -15.83 20.00
N THR A 107 -14.39 -16.02 18.78
CA THR A 107 -15.77 -16.46 18.50
C THR A 107 -15.85 -17.96 18.27
N MET A 108 -14.71 -18.65 18.09
CA MET A 108 -14.65 -20.09 17.84
C MET A 108 -14.93 -20.91 19.10
N LYS A 109 -15.52 -22.08 18.89
CA LYS A 109 -15.88 -23.05 19.92
C LYS A 109 -15.31 -24.44 19.59
N PRO A 110 -15.21 -25.34 20.59
CA PRO A 110 -14.86 -26.73 20.32
C PRO A 110 -15.80 -27.35 19.28
N GLY A 111 -15.23 -27.92 18.23
CA GLY A 111 -15.97 -28.50 17.10
C GLY A 111 -16.10 -27.60 15.87
N ASP A 112 -15.76 -26.31 15.96
CA ASP A 112 -15.68 -25.44 14.78
C ASP A 112 -14.45 -25.78 13.93
N GLU A 113 -14.57 -25.63 12.61
CA GLU A 113 -13.53 -25.98 11.64
C GLU A 113 -13.07 -24.76 10.85
N ILE A 114 -11.78 -24.73 10.49
CA ILE A 114 -11.20 -23.76 9.54
C ILE A 114 -10.79 -24.53 8.30
N ILE A 115 -11.39 -24.18 7.16
CA ILE A 115 -11.04 -24.76 5.87
C ILE A 115 -10.01 -23.85 5.19
N LEU A 116 -8.91 -24.43 4.74
CA LEU A 116 -7.84 -23.79 3.98
C LEU A 116 -7.61 -24.57 2.67
N THR A 117 -6.83 -23.99 1.75
CA THR A 117 -6.44 -24.61 0.48
C THR A 117 -5.05 -25.21 0.53
#